data_AF-A0A398AMS6-F1
#
_entry.id   AF-A0A398AMS6-F1
#
_cell.length_a   1.000
_cell.length_b   1.000
_cell.length_c   1.000
_cell.angle_alpha   90.00
_cell.angle_beta   90.00
_cell.angle_gamma   90.00
#
_symmetry.space_group_name_H-M   'P 1'
#
loop_
_entity.id
_entity.type
_entity.pdbx_description
1 polymer ?
#
loop_
_entity_poly.entity_id
_entity_poly.type
_entity_poly.pdbx_seq_one_letter_code
_entity_poly.pdbx_strand_id
1 'polypeptide(L)'
;WLQNDIRKNPAFRAQFHEMCAKVGVDPLASNKGFWAELLGIGDFYYELGVQIIEVCMLTRSLNGGLISLQELCNHLRQRRKKDREAVTEDDCLRAISKLKVLGSGFEVITIGKKKLVRSVPTELNKDHNQILELAQ
;
A
#
# COMPACT_ATOMS: atom_id res chain seq x y z
N TRP A 1 21.85 -5.29 11.83
CA TRP A 1 20.90 -5.24 12.96
C TRP A 1 19.66 -4.43 12.62
N LEU A 2 19.74 -3.13 12.25
CA LEU A 2 18.55 -2.33 11.87
C LEU A 2 17.77 -2.81 10.63
N GLN A 3 18.44 -3.29 9.56
CA GLN A 3 17.75 -3.77 8.34
C GLN A 3 16.74 -4.91 8.61
N ASN A 4 17.02 -5.77 9.59
CA ASN A 4 16.10 -6.86 9.96
C ASN A 4 14.87 -6.35 10.72
N ASP A 5 14.95 -5.21 11.41
CA ASP A 5 13.84 -4.67 12.19
C ASP A 5 12.77 -4.05 11.30
N ILE A 6 13.14 -3.35 10.23
CA ILE A 6 12.13 -2.74 9.33
C ILE A 6 11.28 -3.79 8.67
N ARG A 7 11.92 -4.86 8.22
CA ARG A 7 11.24 -5.98 7.60
C ARG A 7 10.31 -6.67 8.60
N LYS A 8 10.80 -6.99 9.81
CA LYS A 8 10.06 -7.84 10.76
C LYS A 8 9.09 -7.09 11.68
N ASN A 9 9.28 -5.78 11.90
CA ASN A 9 8.56 -5.04 12.94
C ASN A 9 7.70 -3.88 12.36
N PRO A 10 6.37 -4.07 12.24
CA PRO A 10 5.48 -3.01 11.77
C PRO A 10 5.45 -1.78 12.70
N ALA A 11 5.62 -1.96 14.01
CA ALA A 11 5.66 -0.84 14.95
C ALA A 11 6.91 0.03 14.72
N PHE A 12 8.06 -0.60 14.45
CA PHE A 12 9.27 0.12 14.09
C PHE A 12 9.10 0.90 12.78
N ARG A 13 8.50 0.30 11.74
CA ARG A 13 8.21 1.01 10.48
C ARG A 13 7.35 2.25 10.71
N ALA A 14 6.28 2.12 11.49
CA ALA A 14 5.38 3.24 11.80
C ALA A 14 6.11 4.37 12.55
N GLN A 15 6.86 4.04 13.61
CA GLN A 15 7.63 5.01 14.39
C GLN A 15 8.71 5.70 13.55
N PHE A 16 9.43 4.94 12.72
CA PHE A 16 10.45 5.47 11.85
C PHE A 16 9.86 6.48 10.85
N HIS A 17 8.72 6.14 10.24
CA HIS A 17 8.02 7.05 9.36
C HIS A 17 7.51 8.31 10.07
N GLU A 18 7.01 8.18 11.29
CA GLU A 18 6.59 9.32 12.11
C GLU A 18 7.78 10.25 12.41
N MET A 19 8.94 9.68 12.75
CA MET A 19 10.17 10.42 12.96
C MET A 19 10.58 11.19 11.69
N CYS A 20 10.57 10.53 10.53
CA CYS A 20 10.90 11.17 9.25
C CYS A 20 9.95 12.33 8.92
N ALA A 21 8.64 12.12 9.13
CA ALA A 21 7.63 13.15 8.89
C ALA A 21 7.83 14.39 9.78
N LYS A 22 8.18 14.21 11.05
CA LYS A 22 8.47 15.33 11.98
C LYS A 22 9.67 16.19 11.54
N VAL A 23 10.65 15.58 10.88
CA VAL A 23 11.84 16.28 10.35
C VAL A 23 11.59 16.83 8.94
N GLY A 24 10.45 16.52 8.32
CA GLY A 24 10.11 16.96 6.96
C GLY A 24 10.81 16.18 5.86
N VAL A 25 11.24 14.95 6.14
CA VAL A 25 11.92 14.08 5.16
C VAL A 25 11.01 12.92 4.74
N ASP A 26 11.00 12.59 3.45
CA ASP A 26 10.35 11.39 2.93
C ASP A 26 11.41 10.27 2.79
N PRO A 27 11.37 9.22 3.64
CA PRO A 27 12.36 8.15 3.60
C PRO A 27 12.25 7.27 2.36
N LEU A 28 11.17 7.43 1.57
CA LEU A 28 10.88 6.68 0.36
C LEU A 28 10.99 7.54 -0.90
N ALA A 29 11.57 8.75 -0.82
CA ALA A 29 11.71 9.63 -1.98
C ALA A 29 12.74 9.12 -3.00
N SER A 30 13.74 8.33 -2.57
CA SER A 30 14.79 7.82 -3.46
C SER A 30 15.34 6.47 -3.02
N ASN A 31 15.52 5.56 -3.98
CA ASN A 31 16.23 4.29 -3.79
C ASN A 31 17.74 4.42 -3.68
N LYS A 32 18.29 5.59 -3.99
CA LYS A 32 19.68 5.95 -3.70
C LYS A 32 19.80 6.88 -2.51
N GLY A 33 18.69 7.10 -1.79
CA GLY A 33 18.70 7.88 -0.56
C GLY A 33 19.40 7.10 0.54
N PHE A 34 20.08 7.84 1.42
CA PHE A 34 20.75 7.29 2.60
C PHE A 34 19.89 6.28 3.38
N TRP A 35 18.59 6.54 3.48
CA TRP A 35 17.61 5.68 4.17
C TRP A 35 17.34 4.36 3.45
N ALA A 36 17.31 4.33 2.11
CA ALA A 36 17.07 3.08 1.39
C ALA A 36 18.23 2.09 1.61
N GLU A 37 19.47 2.57 1.56
CA GLU A 37 20.67 1.76 1.74
C GLU A 37 20.90 1.35 3.21
N LEU A 38 20.76 2.30 4.15
CA LEU A 38 21.00 2.05 5.57
C LEU A 38 19.94 1.13 6.20
N LEU A 39 18.70 1.26 5.77
CA LEU A 39 17.54 0.69 6.47
C LEU A 39 16.77 -0.34 5.64
N GLY A 40 17.00 -0.43 4.32
CA GLY A 40 16.27 -1.36 3.44
C GLY A 40 14.78 -1.04 3.31
N ILE A 41 14.36 0.16 3.73
CA ILE A 41 12.95 0.55 3.78
C ILE A 41 12.37 0.71 2.38
N GLY A 42 13.17 1.22 1.43
CA GLY A 42 12.81 1.28 0.01
C GLY A 42 12.42 -0.11 -0.49
N ASP A 43 13.35 -1.07 -0.43
CA ASP A 43 13.15 -2.44 -0.92
C ASP A 43 11.88 -3.09 -0.40
N PHE A 44 11.58 -2.92 0.90
CA PHE A 44 10.35 -3.43 1.49
C PHE A 44 9.09 -2.85 0.81
N TYR A 45 9.03 -1.53 0.63
CA TYR A 45 7.86 -0.88 0.03
C TYR A 45 7.75 -1.09 -1.49
N TYR A 46 8.88 -1.27 -2.21
CA TYR A 46 8.84 -1.69 -3.62
C TYR A 46 8.34 -3.12 -3.76
N GLU A 47 8.88 -4.06 -2.97
CA GLU A 47 8.42 -5.46 -2.97
C GLU A 47 6.92 -5.53 -2.64
N LEU A 48 6.48 -4.78 -1.62
CA LEU A 48 5.06 -4.69 -1.26
C LEU A 48 4.21 -4.08 -2.38
N GLY A 49 4.71 -3.02 -3.05
CA GLY A 49 4.05 -2.41 -4.19
C GLY A 49 3.81 -3.41 -5.34
N VAL A 50 4.82 -4.22 -5.69
CA VAL A 50 4.69 -5.28 -6.70
C VAL A 50 3.63 -6.30 -6.28
N GLN A 51 3.65 -6.76 -5.02
CA GLN A 51 2.64 -7.69 -4.50
C GLN A 51 1.21 -7.13 -4.57
N ILE A 52 1.04 -5.82 -4.31
CA ILE A 52 -0.26 -5.14 -4.44
C ILE A 52 -0.74 -5.14 -5.89
N ILE A 53 0.14 -4.84 -6.85
CA ILE A 53 -0.18 -4.87 -8.28
C ILE A 53 -0.65 -6.28 -8.68
N GLU A 54 0.06 -7.32 -8.27
CA GLU A 54 -0.29 -8.70 -8.57
C GLU A 54 -1.68 -9.08 -8.04
N VAL A 55 -1.99 -8.74 -6.77
CA VAL A 55 -3.31 -9.02 -6.20
C VAL A 55 -4.40 -8.26 -6.95
N CYS A 56 -4.16 -7.00 -7.30
CA CYS A 56 -5.11 -6.21 -8.08
C CYS A 56 -5.35 -6.81 -9.47
N MET A 57 -4.30 -7.28 -10.16
CA MET A 57 -4.44 -7.93 -11.46
C MET A 57 -5.21 -9.24 -11.36
N LEU A 58 -4.98 -10.04 -10.32
CA LEU A 58 -5.61 -11.34 -10.14
C LEU A 58 -7.07 -11.27 -9.73
N THR A 59 -7.46 -10.24 -8.98
CA THR A 59 -8.84 -10.05 -8.53
C THR A 59 -9.68 -9.22 -9.51
N ARG A 60 -9.05 -8.61 -10.53
CA ARG A 60 -9.70 -7.68 -11.47
C ARG A 60 -10.93 -8.25 -12.16
N SER A 61 -10.89 -9.52 -12.59
CA SER A 61 -12.03 -10.15 -13.27
C SER A 61 -13.22 -10.38 -12.33
N LEU A 62 -12.99 -10.39 -11.02
CA LEU A 62 -14.00 -10.63 -9.99
C LEU A 62 -14.61 -9.34 -9.45
N ASN A 63 -13.79 -8.30 -9.28
CA ASN A 63 -14.19 -7.06 -8.60
C ASN A 63 -14.11 -5.80 -9.49
N GLY A 64 -13.82 -5.95 -10.78
CA GLY A 64 -13.75 -4.84 -11.72
C GLY A 64 -12.56 -3.89 -11.51
N GLY A 65 -11.60 -4.24 -10.66
CA GLY A 65 -10.46 -3.38 -10.31
C GLY A 65 -10.69 -2.47 -9.10
N LEU A 66 -11.71 -2.78 -8.27
CA LEU A 66 -11.95 -2.17 -6.97
C LEU A 66 -11.87 -3.24 -5.88
N ILE A 67 -10.88 -3.14 -4.99
CA ILE A 67 -10.71 -4.07 -3.87
C ILE A 67 -10.69 -3.31 -2.55
N SER A 68 -11.32 -3.83 -1.50
CA SER A 68 -11.21 -3.18 -0.19
C SER A 68 -9.79 -3.28 0.36
N LEU A 69 -9.34 -2.26 1.09
CA LEU A 69 -7.99 -2.27 1.69
C LEU A 69 -7.81 -3.47 2.64
N GLN A 70 -8.88 -3.84 3.35
CA GLN A 70 -8.90 -5.00 4.23
C GLN A 70 -8.73 -6.32 3.46
N GLU A 71 -9.46 -6.50 2.35
CA GLU A 71 -9.35 -7.69 1.50
C GLU A 71 -7.98 -7.78 0.81
N LEU A 72 -7.46 -6.66 0.32
CA LEU A 72 -6.08 -6.57 -0.20
C LEU A 72 -5.07 -7.02 0.86
N CYS A 73 -5.18 -6.51 2.09
CA CYS A 73 -4.32 -6.93 3.20
C CYS A 73 -4.44 -8.43 3.49
N ASN A 74 -5.64 -8.98 3.44
CA ASN A 74 -5.87 -10.41 3.65
C ASN A 74 -5.18 -11.26 2.56
N HIS A 75 -5.29 -10.88 1.29
CA HIS A 75 -4.58 -11.56 0.20
C HIS A 75 -3.06 -11.48 0.37
N LEU A 76 -2.52 -10.31 0.73
CA LEU A 76 -1.09 -10.13 0.96
C LEU A 76 -0.60 -11.00 2.13
N ARG A 77 -1.36 -11.06 3.22
CA ARG A 77 -1.05 -11.90 4.39
C ARG A 77 -1.11 -13.39 4.06
N GLN A 78 -2.07 -13.83 3.26
CA GLN A 78 -2.18 -15.23 2.84
C GLN A 78 -1.01 -15.67 1.95
N ARG A 79 -0.51 -14.77 1.10
CA ARG A 79 0.66 -15.04 0.23
C ARG A 79 1.98 -15.08 0.98
N ARG A 80 2.06 -14.38 2.11
CA ARG A 80 3.23 -14.39 2.97
C ARG A 80 3.20 -15.63 3.86
N LYS A 81 4.23 -16.48 3.76
CA LYS A 81 4.43 -17.63 4.66
C LYS A 81 4.48 -17.14 6.11
N LYS A 82 4.16 -17.98 7.10
CA LYS A 82 4.15 -17.67 8.55
C LYS A 82 5.38 -16.89 9.07
N ASP A 83 6.54 -17.02 8.41
CA ASP A 83 7.79 -16.31 8.75
C ASP A 83 8.03 -14.98 8.01
N ARG A 84 7.23 -14.64 7.00
CA ARG A 84 7.31 -13.35 6.29
C ARG A 84 6.37 -12.34 6.95
N GLU A 85 6.94 -11.50 7.80
CA GLU A 85 6.64 -10.09 8.05
C GLU A 85 5.16 -9.66 7.98
N ALA A 86 4.58 -9.30 9.14
CA ALA A 86 3.23 -8.76 9.22
C ALA A 86 3.10 -7.43 8.45
N VAL A 87 2.26 -7.43 7.41
CA VAL A 87 1.88 -6.23 6.65
C VAL A 87 0.64 -5.58 7.27
N THR A 88 0.71 -4.27 7.46
CA THR A 88 -0.38 -3.44 7.99
C THR A 88 -1.08 -2.68 6.86
N GLU A 89 -2.25 -2.10 7.17
CA GLU A 89 -2.92 -1.19 6.25
C GLU A 89 -2.08 0.06 5.95
N ASP A 90 -1.38 0.59 6.95
CA ASP A 90 -0.47 1.73 6.79
C ASP A 90 0.65 1.40 5.78
N ASP A 91 1.20 0.18 5.86
CA ASP A 91 2.20 -0.27 4.89
C ASP A 91 1.65 -0.27 3.45
N CYS A 92 0.41 -0.76 3.28
CA CYS A 92 -0.25 -0.79 1.99
C CYS A 92 -0.52 0.62 1.45
N LEU A 93 -0.99 1.54 2.29
CA LEU A 93 -1.23 2.93 1.92
C LEU A 93 0.05 3.61 1.44
N ARG A 94 1.17 3.42 2.16
CA ARG A 94 2.49 3.94 1.78
C ARG A 94 2.96 3.35 0.46
N ALA A 95 2.88 2.04 0.29
CA ALA A 95 3.25 1.37 -0.97
C ALA A 95 2.42 1.90 -2.15
N ILE A 96 1.09 1.99 -2.01
CA ILE A 96 0.18 2.51 -3.06
C ILE A 96 0.50 3.97 -3.38
N SER A 97 0.82 4.80 -2.39
CA SER A 97 1.21 6.20 -2.63
C SER A 97 2.43 6.31 -3.55
N LYS A 98 3.34 5.33 -3.49
CA LYS A 98 4.53 5.26 -4.35
C LYS A 98 4.22 4.73 -5.74
N LEU A 99 3.17 3.91 -5.91
CA LEU A 99 2.72 3.46 -7.23
C LEU A 99 2.19 4.60 -8.10
N LYS A 100 1.80 5.75 -7.51
CA LYS A 100 1.36 6.94 -8.26
C LYS A 100 2.38 7.43 -9.28
N VAL A 101 3.68 7.18 -9.07
CA VAL A 101 4.73 7.57 -10.03
C VAL A 101 4.64 6.78 -11.35
N LEU A 102 3.97 5.63 -11.36
CA LEU A 102 3.72 4.81 -12.55
C LEU A 102 2.51 5.32 -13.36
N GLY A 103 1.83 6.37 -12.89
CA GLY A 103 0.62 6.94 -13.48
C GLY A 103 -0.62 6.80 -12.58
N SER A 104 -1.79 7.20 -13.09
CA SER A 104 -3.06 7.21 -12.35
C SER A 104 -3.72 5.82 -12.21
N GLY A 105 -2.96 4.74 -12.36
CA GLY A 105 -3.48 3.37 -12.36
C GLY A 105 -3.80 2.83 -10.97
N PHE A 106 -3.17 3.35 -9.91
CA PHE A 106 -3.35 2.88 -8.54
C PHE A 106 -3.67 4.03 -7.59
N GLU A 107 -4.82 3.96 -6.95
CA GLU A 107 -5.27 4.98 -6.00
C GLU A 107 -6.08 4.39 -4.87
N VAL A 108 -5.96 4.98 -3.68
CA VAL A 108 -6.88 4.70 -2.57
C VAL A 108 -7.99 5.73 -2.58
N ILE A 109 -9.22 5.27 -2.73
CA ILE A 109 -10.45 6.07 -2.61
C ILE A 109 -11.17 5.71 -1.32
N THR A 110 -11.89 6.67 -0.75
CA THR A 110 -12.73 6.45 0.44
C THR A 110 -14.19 6.51 0.02
N ILE A 111 -14.94 5.45 0.29
CA ILE A 111 -16.38 5.36 0.03
C ILE A 111 -17.09 5.02 1.34
N GLY A 112 -17.87 5.97 1.86
CA GLY A 112 -18.41 5.91 3.21
C GLY A 112 -17.31 5.73 4.25
N LYS A 113 -17.37 4.61 5.01
CA LYS A 113 -16.38 4.26 6.03
C LYS A 113 -15.26 3.33 5.55
N LYS A 114 -15.30 2.88 4.28
CA LYS A 114 -14.36 1.89 3.74
C LYS A 114 -13.33 2.57 2.84
N LYS A 115 -12.08 2.13 2.94
CA LYS A 115 -11.01 2.45 1.98
C LYS A 115 -10.96 1.37 0.91
N LEU A 116 -11.01 1.78 -0.34
CA LEU A 116 -10.89 0.91 -1.51
C LEU A 116 -9.63 1.28 -2.30
N VAL A 117 -9.01 0.28 -2.90
CA VAL A 117 -7.90 0.43 -3.82
C VAL A 117 -8.44 0.24 -5.23
N ARG A 118 -8.30 1.28 -6.05
CA ARG A 118 -8.63 1.30 -7.47
C ARG A 118 -7.38 1.01 -8.27
N SER A 119 -7.43 -0.01 -9.13
CA SER A 119 -6.32 -0.46 -9.97
C SER A 119 -6.55 -0.26 -11.48
N VAL A 120 -7.66 0.40 -11.83
CA VAL A 120 -8.06 0.69 -13.20
C VAL A 120 -8.39 2.18 -13.34
N PRO A 121 -8.04 2.80 -14.49
CA PRO A 121 -8.45 4.16 -14.79
C PRO A 121 -9.95 4.16 -15.11
N THR A 122 -10.77 4.21 -14.06
CA THR A 122 -12.21 4.40 -14.17
C THR A 122 -12.53 5.76 -13.57
N GLU A 123 -13.11 6.67 -14.35
CA GLU A 123 -13.61 7.95 -13.85
C GLU A 123 -14.82 7.70 -12.93
N LEU A 124 -14.55 7.48 -11.65
CA LEU A 124 -15.58 7.45 -10.62
C LEU A 124 -15.95 8.89 -10.28
N ASN A 125 -17.00 9.39 -10.94
CA ASN A 125 -17.61 10.67 -10.57
C ASN A 125 -18.41 10.55 -9.25
N LYS A 126 -18.95 11.66 -8.75
CA LYS A 126 -19.70 11.70 -7.48
C LYS A 126 -20.89 10.73 -7.45
N ASP A 127 -21.58 10.57 -8.58
CA ASP A 127 -22.77 9.73 -8.68
C ASP A 127 -22.41 8.25 -8.54
N HIS A 128 -21.31 7.81 -9.18
CA HIS A 128 -20.80 6.44 -9.04
C HIS A 128 -20.40 6.14 -7.59
N ASN A 129 -19.78 7.11 -6.89
CA ASN A 129 -19.42 6.94 -5.48
C ASN A 129 -20.65 6.84 -4.56
N GLN A 130 -21.72 7.60 -4.84
CA GLN A 130 -22.97 7.50 -4.09
C GLN A 130 -23.64 6.14 -4.28
N ILE A 131 -23.66 5.61 -5.51
CA ILE A 131 -24.20 4.27 -5.78
C ILE A 131 -23.41 3.19 -5.03
N LEU A 132 -22.07 3.28 -5.04
CA LEU A 132 -21.21 2.37 -4.29
C LEU A 132 -21.39 2.49 -2.78
N GLU A 133 -21.69 3.68 -2.27
CA GLU A 133 -22.01 3.89 -0.86
C GLU A 133 -23.37 3.27 -0.47
N LEU A 134 -24.38 3.38 -1.34
CA LEU A 134 -25.70 2.77 -1.14
C LEU A 134 -25.70 1.24 -1.24
N ALA A 135 -24.75 0.68 -1.99
CA ALA A 135 -24.62 -0.77 -2.20
C ALA A 135 -23.78 -1.50 -1.12
N GLN A 136 -23.28 -0.77 -0.10
CA GLN A 136 -22.53 -1.34 1.03
C GLN A 136 -23.41 -2.14 1.98
#